data_AF-A0A7Y5RM17-F1
#
_entry.id   AF-A0A7Y5RM17-F1
#
_cell.length_a   1.000
_cell.length_b   1.000
_cell.length_c   1.000
_cell.angle_alpha   90.00
_cell.angle_beta   90.00
_cell.angle_gamma   90.00
#
_symmetry.space_group_name_H-M   'P 1'
#
loop_
_entity.id
_entity.type
_entity.pdbx_description
1 polymer ?
#
loop_
_entity_poly.entity_id
_entity_poly.type
_entity_poly.pdbx_seq_one_letter_code
_entity_poly.pdbx_strand_id
1 'polypeptide(L)' 'MTPEEERSGDLLDVALADEIELVSDLVVAASASPRHFTPDEVDELLGITGGGGPAGPSTTTPA' A
#
# COMPACT_ATOMS: atom_id res chain seq x y z
N MET A 1 -11.91 -0.53 24.55
CA MET A 1 -11.44 -0.49 23.16
C MET A 1 -10.99 -1.89 22.79
N THR A 2 -11.43 -2.34 21.64
CA THR A 2 -10.92 -3.56 21.02
C THR A 2 -9.70 -3.21 20.17
N PRO A 3 -8.76 -4.15 19.96
CA PRO A 3 -7.55 -3.90 19.16
C PRO A 3 -7.84 -3.52 17.69
N GLU A 4 -9.04 -3.81 17.19
CA GLU A 4 -9.50 -3.41 15.85
C GLU A 4 -9.85 -1.91 15.78
N GLU A 5 -10.36 -1.32 16.86
CA GLU A 5 -10.65 0.11 16.95
C GLU A 5 -9.36 0.95 17.01
N GLU A 6 -8.32 0.46 17.71
CA GLU A 6 -7.00 1.12 17.79
C GLU A 6 -6.26 1.07 16.44
N ARG A 7 -6.31 -0.06 15.70
CA ARG A 7 -5.73 -0.17 14.35
C ARG A 7 -6.45 0.69 13.31
N SER A 8 -7.77 0.86 13.46
CA SER A 8 -8.56 1.73 12.58
C SER A 8 -8.30 3.21 12.84
N GLY A 9 -7.93 3.59 14.08
CA GLY A 9 -7.54 4.95 14.45
C GLY A 9 -6.23 5.43 13.79
N ASP A 10 -5.23 4.55 13.70
CA ASP A 10 -3.95 4.87 13.02
C ASP A 10 -4.10 5.02 11.50
N LEU A 11 -5.07 4.32 10.90
CA LEU A 11 -5.40 4.48 9.48
C LEU A 11 -6.05 5.83 9.18
N LEU A 12 -6.67 6.53 10.14
CA LEU A 12 -7.57 7.63 9.84
C LEU A 12 -6.92 8.99 9.49
N ASP A 13 -5.68 9.27 9.91
CA ASP A 13 -5.18 10.66 9.84
C ASP A 13 -3.95 10.90 8.93
N VAL A 14 -2.96 10.00 8.86
CA VAL A 14 -1.75 10.18 8.02
C VAL A 14 -1.60 9.05 7.02
N ALA A 15 -1.77 7.81 7.47
CA ALA A 15 -1.70 6.64 6.58
C ALA A 15 -2.80 6.67 5.48
N LEU A 16 -4.01 7.13 5.79
CA LEU A 16 -5.06 7.31 4.77
C LEU A 16 -4.77 8.45 3.80
N ALA A 17 -4.12 9.54 4.26
CA ALA A 17 -3.73 10.62 3.36
C ALA A 17 -2.69 10.12 2.34
N ASP A 18 -1.69 9.38 2.81
CA ASP A 18 -0.66 8.76 1.97
C ASP A 18 -1.28 7.74 0.98
N GLU A 19 -2.25 6.95 1.44
CA GLU A 19 -2.96 5.99 0.58
C GLU A 19 -3.76 6.69 -0.53
N ILE A 20 -4.44 7.81 -0.21
CA ILE A 20 -5.21 8.59 -1.18
C ILE A 20 -4.29 9.21 -2.24
N GLU A 21 -3.13 9.75 -1.84
CA GLU A 21 -2.14 10.31 -2.77
C GLU A 21 -1.64 9.22 -3.74
N LEU A 22 -1.27 8.06 -3.20
CA LEU A 22 -0.81 6.91 -3.99
C LEU A 22 -1.86 6.42 -5.02
N VAL A 23 -3.12 6.30 -4.61
CA VAL A 23 -4.22 5.89 -5.50
C VAL A 23 -4.49 6.95 -6.57
N SER A 24 -4.41 8.23 -6.20
CA SER A 24 -4.62 9.34 -7.14
C SER A 24 -3.57 9.31 -8.25
N ASP A 25 -2.30 9.10 -7.91
CA ASP A 25 -1.20 9.00 -8.87
C ASP A 25 -1.36 7.80 -9.82
N LEU A 26 -1.76 6.64 -9.28
CA LEU A 26 -2.03 5.45 -10.09
C LEU A 26 -3.17 5.68 -11.09
N VAL A 27 -4.25 6.35 -10.68
CA VAL A 27 -5.39 6.67 -11.56
C VAL A 27 -4.98 7.66 -12.65
N VAL A 28 -4.19 8.69 -12.32
CA VAL A 28 -3.68 9.65 -13.31
C VAL A 28 -2.83 8.92 -14.36
N ALA A 29 -1.89 8.08 -13.93
CA ALA A 29 -1.06 7.27 -14.81
C ALA A 29 -1.90 6.36 -15.71
N ALA A 30 -2.94 5.72 -15.17
CA ALA A 30 -3.84 4.85 -15.92
C ALA A 30 -4.67 5.63 -16.94
N SER A 31 -5.13 6.83 -16.58
CA SER A 31 -5.93 7.69 -17.48
C SER A 31 -5.13 8.26 -18.64
N ALA A 32 -3.82 8.48 -18.44
CA ALA A 32 -2.90 8.95 -19.48
C ALA A 32 -2.47 7.82 -20.43
N SER A 33 -2.70 6.56 -20.06
CA SER A 33 -2.40 5.40 -20.89
C SER A 33 -3.61 4.99 -21.74
N PRO A 34 -3.46 4.76 -23.05
CA PRO A 34 -4.53 4.24 -23.91
C PRO A 34 -4.78 2.74 -23.70
N ARG A 35 -4.00 2.07 -22.85
CA ARG A 35 -4.12 0.64 -22.52
C ARG A 35 -4.06 0.39 -21.02
N HIS A 36 -4.55 -0.76 -20.59
CA HIS A 36 -4.38 -1.23 -19.22
C HIS A 36 -2.91 -1.54 -18.89
N PHE A 37 -2.54 -1.33 -17.63
CA PHE A 37 -1.27 -1.79 -17.07
C PHE A 37 -1.34 -3.28 -16.76
N THR A 38 -0.19 -3.94 -16.90
CA THR A 38 0.04 -5.29 -16.40
C THR A 38 0.35 -5.24 -14.89
N PRO A 39 0.21 -6.36 -14.16
CA PRO A 39 0.55 -6.40 -12.74
C PRO A 39 1.98 -5.92 -12.43
N ASP A 40 2.96 -6.33 -13.22
CA ASP A 40 4.36 -5.93 -13.03
C ASP A 40 4.56 -4.41 -13.20
N GLU A 41 3.84 -3.79 -14.15
CA GLU A 41 3.88 -2.34 -14.37
C GLU A 41 3.23 -1.57 -13.21
N VAL A 42 2.18 -2.13 -12.60
CA VAL A 42 1.58 -1.55 -11.38
C VAL A 42 2.56 -1.67 -10.21
N ASP A 43 3.20 -2.81 -10.03
CA ASP A 43 4.21 -3.00 -8.98
C ASP A 43 5.40 -2.05 -9.13
N GLU A 44 5.85 -1.79 -10.37
CA GLU A 44 6.88 -0.78 -10.65
C GLU A 44 6.42 0.64 -10.31
N LEU A 45 5.20 1.02 -10.69
CA LEU A 45 4.62 2.33 -10.38
C LEU A 45 4.44 2.55 -8.87
N LEU A 46 4.11 1.48 -8.14
CA LEU A 46 3.97 1.49 -6.68
C LEU A 46 5.31 1.30 -5.94
N GLY A 47 6.42 1.12 -6.66
CA GLY A 47 7.75 0.91 -6.06
C GLY A 47 7.89 -0.41 -5.29
N ILE A 48 7.09 -1.43 -5.62
CA ILE A 48 7.02 -2.74 -4.94
C ILE A 48 8.16 -3.69 -5.40
N THR A 49 9.05 -3.22 -6.28
CA THR A 49 10.21 -3.98 -6.81
C THR A 49 11.23 -4.31 -5.73
N GLY A 50 10.99 -5.41 -4.99
CA GLY A 50 11.93 -5.93 -4.01
C GLY A 50 11.29 -6.46 -2.72
N GLY A 51 10.23 -7.26 -2.79
CA GLY A 51 9.90 -8.28 -1.78
C GLY A 51 9.94 -7.83 -0.31
N GLY A 52 9.42 -6.63 -0.01
CA GLY A 52 9.41 -6.07 1.32
C GLY A 52 8.16 -5.25 1.55
N GLY A 53 6.97 -5.89 1.45
CA GLY A 53 5.78 -5.34 2.11
C GLY A 53 6.11 -5.00 3.57
N PRO A 54 5.42 -4.04 4.20
CA PRO A 54 5.75 -3.57 5.54
C PRO A 54 5.97 -4.80 6.44
N ALA A 55 7.15 -4.89 7.03
CA ALA A 55 7.55 -6.02 7.85
C ALA A 55 6.54 -6.18 9.00
N GLY A 56 5.49 -6.97 8.76
CA GLY A 56 4.65 -7.49 9.82
C GLY A 56 5.56 -8.21 10.81
N PRO A 57 5.29 -8.12 12.12
CA PRO A 57 6.22 -8.58 13.14
C PRO A 57 6.55 -10.05 12.86
N SER A 58 7.81 -10.30 12.50
CA SER A 58 8.34 -11.64 12.36
C SER A 58 8.26 -12.29 13.74
N THR A 59 7.23 -13.11 13.96
CA THR A 59 7.14 -14.00 15.11
C THR A 59 8.13 -15.14 14.89
N THR A 60 9.42 -14.85 15.09
CA THR A 60 10.43 -15.87 15.34
C THR A 60 10.17 -16.42 16.75
N THR A 61 9.44 -17.53 16.82
CA THR A 61 9.33 -18.36 18.03
C THR A 61 10.68 -19.02 18.28
N PRO A 62 11.36 -18.77 19.41
CA PRO A 62 12.51 -19.58 19.81
C PRO A 62 12.02 -20.89 20.45
N ALA A 63 12.77 -21.96 20.18
CA ALA A 63 12.59 -23.32 20.70
C ALA A 63 13.14 -23.47 22.13
#